data_AF-A0AAI8XCB6-F1
#
_entry.id   AF-A0AAI8XCB6-F1
#
_cell.length_a   1.000
_cell.length_b   1.000
_cell.length_c   1.000
_cell.angle_alpha   90.00
_cell.angle_beta   90.00
_cell.angle_gamma   90.00
#
_symmetry.space_group_name_H-M   'P 1'
#
loop_
_entity.id
_entity.type
_entity.pdbx_description
1 polymer ?
#
loop_
_entity_poly.entity_id
_entity_poly.type
_entity_poly.pdbx_seq_one_letter_code
_entity_poly.pdbx_strand_id
1 'polypeptide(L)'
;MNPAGLAIVEEIALMVVSENWIPYGTVPEKRLVDALGRLREMSVKGLRYDLQTDQPIANALLQNRQEPIALFVVPAGTDEAFNASLQDMMAARPEIGSWVWRVGKGDMPPLPL
;
A
#
# COMPACT_ATOMS: atom_id res chain seq x y z
N MET A 1 -1.31 -39.75 -5.88
CA MET A 1 -2.73 -40.12 -5.73
C MET A 1 -2.78 -41.42 -4.94
N ASN A 2 -3.41 -41.44 -3.76
CA ASN A 2 -3.60 -42.71 -3.05
C ASN A 2 -4.66 -43.56 -3.77
N PRO A 3 -4.74 -44.88 -3.53
CA PRO A 3 -5.69 -45.76 -4.23
C PRO A 3 -7.19 -45.46 -3.97
N ALA A 4 -7.50 -44.49 -3.10
CA ALA A 4 -8.86 -44.11 -2.72
C ALA A 4 -9.41 -42.87 -3.45
N GLY A 5 -8.64 -42.26 -4.37
CA GLY A 5 -9.11 -41.11 -5.17
C GLY A 5 -9.24 -39.79 -4.40
N LEU A 6 -8.59 -39.67 -3.24
CA LEU A 6 -8.60 -38.43 -2.45
C LEU A 6 -7.63 -37.40 -3.03
N ALA A 7 -8.14 -36.19 -3.30
CA ALA A 7 -7.31 -35.04 -3.63
C ALA A 7 -6.48 -34.64 -2.40
N ILE A 8 -5.17 -34.56 -2.56
CA ILE A 8 -4.24 -34.06 -1.54
C ILE A 8 -3.87 -32.65 -1.95
N VAL A 9 -4.17 -31.68 -1.08
CA VAL A 9 -3.74 -30.29 -1.27
C VAL A 9 -2.40 -30.13 -0.56
N GLU A 10 -1.36 -29.81 -1.33
CA GLU A 10 -0.01 -29.59 -0.78
C GLU A 10 0.12 -28.17 -0.19
N GLU A 11 -0.51 -27.17 -0.79
CA GLU A 11 -0.45 -25.78 -0.35
C GLU A 11 -1.70 -24.97 -0.76
N ILE A 12 -2.08 -23.99 0.07
CA ILE A 12 -3.14 -23.01 -0.24
C ILE A 12 -2.61 -21.61 0.10
N ALA A 13 -2.72 -20.67 -0.84
CA ALA A 13 -2.50 -19.24 -0.61
C ALA A 13 -3.81 -18.47 -0.78
N LEU A 14 -4.03 -17.46 0.07
CA LEU A 14 -5.19 -16.58 0.03
C LEU A 14 -4.73 -15.13 -0.12
N MET A 15 -5.45 -14.36 -0.93
CA MET A 15 -5.19 -12.94 -1.14
C MET A 15 -6.50 -12.16 -1.11
N VAL A 16 -6.51 -11.04 -0.37
CA VAL A 16 -7.64 -10.10 -0.35
C VAL A 16 -7.39 -9.03 -1.41
N VAL A 17 -8.31 -8.90 -2.37
CA VAL A 17 -8.15 -8.03 -3.55
C VAL A 17 -9.32 -7.08 -3.75
N SER A 18 -9.05 -5.94 -4.40
CA SER A 18 -10.06 -4.97 -4.84
C SER A 18 -10.80 -5.46 -6.10
N GLU A 19 -11.79 -4.69 -6.56
CA GLU A 19 -12.52 -4.97 -7.82
C GLU A 19 -11.57 -5.07 -9.03
N ASN A 20 -10.49 -4.28 -9.03
CA ASN A 20 -9.46 -4.29 -10.07
C ASN A 20 -8.36 -5.33 -9.81
N TRP A 21 -8.59 -6.32 -8.95
CA TRP A 21 -7.64 -7.39 -8.61
C TRP A 21 -6.31 -6.90 -7.98
N ILE A 22 -6.34 -5.75 -7.30
CA ILE A 22 -5.17 -5.22 -6.60
C ILE A 22 -5.21 -5.64 -5.13
N PRO A 23 -4.15 -6.29 -4.59
CA PRO A 23 -4.12 -6.70 -3.19
C PRO A 23 -4.05 -5.52 -2.22
N TYR A 24 -4.68 -5.69 -1.06
CA TYR A 24 -4.61 -4.76 0.06
C TYR A 24 -4.57 -5.50 1.39
N GLY A 25 -3.87 -4.93 2.37
CA GLY A 25 -3.75 -5.47 3.73
C GLY A 25 -4.65 -4.79 4.76
N THR A 26 -5.16 -3.59 4.46
CA THR A 26 -5.98 -2.83 5.42
C THR A 26 -7.14 -2.09 4.74
N VAL A 27 -8.18 -1.75 5.52
CA VAL A 27 -9.33 -0.97 5.02
C VAL A 27 -8.91 0.43 4.53
N PRO A 28 -8.05 1.20 5.23
CA PRO A 28 -7.53 2.45 4.69
C PRO A 28 -6.79 2.27 3.37
N GLU A 29 -5.93 1.25 3.25
CA GLU A 29 -5.24 0.96 2.00
C GLU A 29 -6.21 0.61 0.86
N LYS A 30 -7.26 -0.17 1.15
CA LYS A 30 -8.32 -0.46 0.17
C LYS A 30 -8.95 0.84 -0.36
N ARG A 31 -9.24 1.82 0.50
CA ARG A 31 -9.81 3.11 0.07
C ARG A 31 -8.87 3.86 -0.88
N LEU A 32 -7.57 3.85 -0.59
CA LEU A 32 -6.58 4.42 -1.49
C LEU A 32 -6.56 3.68 -2.84
N VAL A 33 -6.51 2.34 -2.82
CA VAL A 33 -6.52 1.50 -4.02
C VAL A 33 -7.77 1.71 -4.87
N ASP A 34 -8.96 1.77 -4.24
CA ASP A 34 -10.23 2.02 -4.93
C ASP A 34 -10.25 3.41 -5.58
N ALA A 35 -9.67 4.43 -4.91
CA ALA A 35 -9.56 5.78 -5.47
C ALA A 35 -8.59 5.84 -6.65
N LEU A 36 -7.43 5.18 -6.52
CA LEU A 36 -6.45 5.06 -7.62
C LEU A 36 -7.02 4.30 -8.82
N GLY A 37 -7.83 3.27 -8.59
CA GLY A 37 -8.50 2.51 -9.66
C GLY A 37 -9.52 3.33 -10.47
N ARG A 38 -9.93 4.50 -9.98
CA ARG A 38 -10.80 5.45 -10.69
C ARG A 38 -10.03 6.56 -11.39
N LEU A 39 -8.74 6.73 -11.09
CA LEU A 39 -7.88 7.68 -11.79
C LEU A 39 -7.55 7.14 -13.18
N ARG A 40 -7.36 8.06 -14.13
CA ARG A 40 -6.82 7.75 -15.46
C ARG A 40 -5.29 7.87 -15.50
N GLU A 41 -4.65 7.78 -14.34
CA GLU A 41 -3.21 7.91 -14.17
C GLU A 41 -2.59 6.57 -13.80
N MET A 42 -1.40 6.30 -14.35
CA MET A 42 -0.67 5.08 -14.03
C MET A 42 -0.11 5.16 -12.61
N SER A 43 -0.44 4.16 -11.79
CA SER A 43 0.09 4.00 -10.45
C SER A 43 0.67 2.61 -10.25
N VAL A 44 1.71 2.51 -9.42
CA VAL A 44 2.33 1.24 -9.02
C VAL A 44 2.03 0.97 -7.56
N LYS A 45 1.45 -0.19 -7.25
CA LYS A 45 1.17 -0.65 -5.88
C LYS A 45 2.45 -1.17 -5.22
N GLY A 46 2.80 -0.65 -4.05
CA GLY A 46 3.85 -1.25 -3.21
C GLY A 46 3.33 -2.48 -2.47
N LEU A 47 4.09 -3.58 -2.44
CA LEU A 47 3.73 -4.82 -1.75
C LEU A 47 4.72 -5.12 -0.64
N ARG A 48 4.20 -5.58 0.51
CA ARG A 48 5.00 -5.99 1.67
C ARG A 48 5.39 -7.46 1.54
N TYR A 49 6.39 -7.77 0.72
CA TYR A 49 6.89 -9.14 0.58
C TYR A 49 7.72 -9.56 1.80
N ASP A 50 8.72 -8.76 2.18
CA ASP A 50 9.62 -9.02 3.32
C ASP A 50 9.62 -7.88 4.36
N LEU A 51 8.62 -6.99 4.27
CA LEU A 51 8.52 -5.82 5.13
C LEU A 51 7.63 -6.11 6.33
N GLN A 52 8.14 -5.86 7.53
CA GLN A 52 7.35 -5.98 8.75
C GLN A 52 6.14 -5.03 8.74
N THR A 53 5.08 -5.43 9.44
CA THR A 53 3.79 -4.69 9.42
C THR A 53 3.87 -3.31 10.07
N ASP A 54 4.83 -3.12 10.97
CA ASP A 54 5.16 -1.88 11.68
C ASP A 54 6.17 -0.99 10.94
N GLN A 55 6.66 -1.40 9.77
CA GLN A 55 7.53 -0.54 8.96
C GLN A 55 6.72 0.20 7.89
N PRO A 56 6.99 1.50 7.63
CA PRO A 56 6.32 2.26 6.59
C PRO A 56 6.63 1.69 5.20
N ILE A 57 5.67 1.79 4.28
CA ILE A 57 5.84 1.48 2.85
C ILE A 57 5.14 2.56 2.04
N ALA A 58 5.69 2.90 0.86
CA ALA A 58 4.91 3.60 -0.15
C ALA A 58 3.78 2.67 -0.63
N ASN A 59 2.54 2.91 -0.18
CA ASN A 59 1.40 2.07 -0.54
C ASN A 59 1.16 2.07 -2.04
N ALA A 60 1.40 3.22 -2.69
CA ALA A 60 1.42 3.34 -4.13
C ALA A 60 2.39 4.46 -4.57
N LEU A 61 2.73 4.47 -5.86
CA LEU A 61 3.59 5.47 -6.48
C LEU A 61 2.95 5.94 -7.79
N LEU A 62 2.74 7.26 -7.92
CA LEU A 62 2.34 7.89 -9.17
C LEU A 62 3.62 8.18 -9.97
N GLN A 63 3.89 7.41 -11.03
CA GLN A 63 5.17 7.44 -11.75
C GLN A 63 5.14 8.27 -13.04
N ASN A 64 3.99 8.40 -13.69
CA ASN A 64 3.89 9.00 -15.03
C ASN A 64 3.81 10.54 -15.00
N ARG A 65 4.69 11.19 -14.23
CA ARG A 65 4.72 12.64 -13.99
C ARG A 65 6.17 13.13 -14.04
N GLN A 66 6.39 14.43 -14.22
CA GLN A 66 7.74 15.01 -14.14
C GLN A 66 8.40 14.75 -12.77
N GLU A 67 7.60 14.83 -11.70
CA GLU A 67 8.01 14.49 -10.34
C GLU A 67 7.12 13.33 -9.84
N PRO A 68 7.70 12.14 -9.60
CA PRO A 68 6.93 11.01 -9.08
C PRO A 68 6.48 11.28 -7.64
N ILE A 69 5.31 10.76 -7.26
CA ILE A 69 4.74 10.99 -5.92
C ILE A 69 4.45 9.66 -5.22
N ALA A 70 5.14 9.42 -4.11
CA ALA A 70 4.89 8.30 -3.22
C ALA A 70 3.68 8.61 -2.31
N LEU A 71 2.75 7.66 -2.24
CA LEU A 71 1.51 7.75 -1.47
C LEU A 71 1.63 6.86 -0.22
N PHE A 72 1.62 7.46 0.96
CA PHE A 72 1.76 6.78 2.24
C PHE A 72 0.43 6.82 3.03
N VAL A 73 0.03 5.67 3.55
CA VAL A 73 -1.09 5.54 4.48
C VAL A 73 -0.53 5.20 5.86
N VAL A 74 -0.61 6.15 6.77
CA VAL A 74 -0.14 6.01 8.16
C VAL A 74 -1.30 5.53 9.03
N PRO A 75 -1.22 4.32 9.62
CA PRO A 75 -2.26 3.80 10.50
C PRO A 75 -2.57 4.72 11.69
N ALA A 76 -3.77 4.60 12.24
CA ALA A 76 -4.07 5.27 13.50
C ALA A 76 -3.26 4.63 14.65
N GLY A 77 -2.82 5.44 15.61
CA GLY A 77 -2.07 4.95 16.77
C GLY A 77 -0.61 4.57 16.51
N THR A 78 -0.04 4.93 15.35
CA THR A 78 1.42 4.81 15.11
C THR A 78 2.21 5.63 16.11
N ASP A 79 3.31 5.04 16.58
CA ASP A 79 4.24 5.64 17.53
C ASP A 79 5.25 6.60 16.86
N GLU A 80 6.13 7.17 17.67
CA GLU A 80 7.16 8.08 17.19
C GLU A 80 8.21 7.37 16.33
N ALA A 81 8.51 6.11 16.62
CA ALA A 81 9.48 5.30 15.86
C ALA A 81 9.03 5.09 14.40
N PHE A 82 7.75 4.74 14.19
CA PHE A 82 7.15 4.65 12.86
C PHE A 82 7.26 5.97 12.11
N ASN A 83 6.94 7.08 12.80
CA ASN A 83 6.98 8.41 12.21
C ASN A 83 8.41 8.82 11.81
N ALA A 84 9.40 8.55 12.65
CA ALA A 84 10.80 8.80 12.36
C ALA A 84 11.25 7.98 11.12
N SER A 85 10.96 6.68 11.11
CA SER A 85 11.28 5.81 9.96
C SER A 85 10.62 6.29 8.66
N LEU A 86 9.38 6.78 8.73
CA LEU A 86 8.71 7.37 7.57
C LEU A 86 9.42 8.64 7.09
N GLN A 87 9.83 9.52 8.01
CA GLN A 87 10.59 10.72 7.65
C GLN A 87 11.94 10.37 7.03
N ASP A 88 12.67 9.41 7.60
CA ASP A 88 13.96 8.96 7.07
C ASP A 88 13.80 8.38 5.65
N MET A 89 12.76 7.57 5.42
CA MET A 89 12.44 7.03 4.09
C MET A 89 12.16 8.13 3.08
N MET A 90 11.38 9.16 3.45
CA MET A 90 11.08 10.30 2.59
C MET A 90 12.34 11.13 2.32
N ALA A 91 13.14 11.40 3.35
CA ALA A 91 14.38 12.18 3.25
C ALA A 91 15.46 11.48 2.42
N ALA A 92 15.47 10.15 2.39
CA ALA A 92 16.40 9.36 1.57
C ALA A 92 16.13 9.50 0.06
N ARG A 93 14.93 9.94 -0.35
CA ARG A 93 14.50 10.06 -1.75
C ARG A 93 13.88 11.44 -2.02
N PRO A 94 14.64 12.54 -1.87
CA PRO A 94 14.11 13.91 -1.98
C PRO A 94 13.60 14.24 -3.39
N GLU A 95 13.98 13.47 -4.40
CA GLU A 95 13.47 13.58 -5.77
C GLU A 95 12.06 13.02 -5.96
N ILE A 96 11.52 12.32 -4.96
CA ILE A 96 10.17 11.75 -4.98
C ILE A 96 9.29 12.57 -4.03
N GLY A 97 8.27 13.22 -4.59
CA GLY A 97 7.25 13.91 -3.82
C GLY A 97 6.52 12.96 -2.87
N SER A 98 6.00 13.47 -1.76
CA SER A 98 5.32 12.65 -0.76
C SER A 98 3.92 13.17 -0.47
N TRP A 99 2.94 12.28 -0.58
CA TRP A 99 1.58 12.50 -0.10
C TRP A 99 1.33 11.54 1.05
N VAL A 100 0.84 12.07 2.18
CA VAL A 100 0.70 11.30 3.41
C VAL A 100 -0.71 11.44 3.94
N TRP A 101 -1.43 10.31 4.01
CA TRP A 101 -2.69 10.23 4.73
C TRP A 101 -2.46 9.64 6.11
N ARG A 102 -2.71 10.45 7.15
CA ARG A 102 -2.70 10.01 8.55
C ARG A 102 -4.12 9.65 8.98
N VAL A 103 -4.44 8.36 9.03
CA VAL A 103 -5.81 7.86 9.29
C VAL A 103 -6.36 8.38 10.62
N GLY A 104 -5.51 8.51 11.64
CA GLY A 104 -5.92 9.04 12.95
C GLY A 104 -6.13 10.56 13.00
N LYS A 105 -5.92 11.29 11.90
CA LYS A 105 -6.04 12.76 11.85
C LYS A 105 -7.17 13.26 10.97
N GLY A 106 -7.91 12.37 10.30
CA GLY A 106 -9.07 12.72 9.50
C GLY A 106 -9.26 11.83 8.28
N ASP A 107 -10.18 12.25 7.42
CA ASP A 107 -10.49 11.58 6.17
C ASP A 107 -9.30 11.58 5.19
N MET A 108 -9.39 10.72 4.18
CA MET A 108 -8.39 10.65 3.13
C MET A 108 -8.30 12.00 2.41
N PRO A 109 -7.11 12.64 2.34
CA PRO A 109 -6.95 13.87 1.58
C PRO A 109 -7.24 13.63 0.09
N PRO A 110 -7.52 14.69 -0.69
CA PRO A 110 -7.58 14.54 -2.14
C PRO A 110 -6.26 14.00 -2.67
N LEU A 111 -6.33 13.12 -3.67
CA LEU A 111 -5.14 12.61 -4.34
C LEU A 111 -4.40 13.74 -5.07
N PRO A 112 -3.06 13.68 -5.15
CA PRO A 112 -2.28 14.69 -5.84
C PRO A 112 -2.42 14.47 -7.36
N LEU A 113 -3.43 15.11 -7.94
CA LEU A 113 -3.75 15.07 -9.37
C LEU A 113 -2.82 15.92 -10.22
#